data_AF-A0A2P8LHZ6-F1
#
_entry.id   AF-A0A2P8LHZ6-F1
#
_cell.length_a   1.000
_cell.length_b   1.000
_cell.length_c   1.000
_cell.angle_alpha   90.00
_cell.angle_beta   90.00
_cell.angle_gamma   90.00
#
_symmetry.space_group_name_H-M   'P 1'
#
loop_
_entity.id
_entity.type
_entity.pdbx_description
1 polymer ?
#
loop_
_entity_poly.entity_id
_entity_poly.type
_entity_poly.pdbx_seq_one_letter_code
_entity_poly.pdbx_strand_id
1 'polypeptide(L)'
;MKLKDLQGRVLESPGWKTVFAFVLPLLAGVLSGVFVTEITQNSIIVWALFYKANSFYALLFFGLCTFIYNRANYLHEREISRFLDTDYCVAYVRSKCLPEAADRYKELIRSGNVGQLEQAMEELKKVLK
;
A
#
# COMPACT_ATOMS: atom_id res chain seq x y z
N MET A 1 -6.48 15.87 -7.84
CA MET A 1 -5.86 15.01 -6.82
C MET A 1 -5.50 13.69 -7.48
N LYS A 2 -4.22 13.31 -7.53
CA LYS A 2 -3.77 12.16 -8.33
C LYS A 2 -4.19 10.84 -7.65
N LEU A 3 -4.66 9.86 -8.43
CA LEU A 3 -5.06 8.51 -7.95
C LEU A 3 -3.99 7.84 -7.07
N LYS A 4 -2.72 8.16 -7.31
CA LYS A 4 -1.57 7.67 -6.52
C LYS A 4 -1.55 8.21 -5.09
N ASP A 5 -1.95 9.46 -4.87
CA ASP A 5 -1.99 10.07 -3.53
C ASP A 5 -3.12 9.49 -2.68
N LEU A 6 -4.24 9.12 -3.31
CA LEU A 6 -5.35 8.43 -2.66
C LEU A 6 -4.97 7.00 -2.28
N GLN A 7 -4.30 6.27 -3.17
CA GLN A 7 -3.77 4.94 -2.85
C GLN A 7 -2.80 4.96 -1.67
N GLY A 8 -1.86 5.92 -1.66
CA GLY A 8 -0.92 6.09 -0.56
C GLY A 8 -1.63 6.32 0.77
N ARG A 9 -2.58 7.26 0.84
CA ARG A 9 -3.32 7.56 2.08
C ARG A 9 -4.17 6.40 2.60
N VAL A 10 -4.77 5.61 1.70
CA VAL A 10 -5.60 4.45 2.09
C VAL A 10 -4.73 3.30 2.57
N LEU A 11 -3.56 3.08 1.97
CA LEU A 11 -2.63 2.02 2.35
C LEU A 11 -1.77 2.39 3.57
N GLU A 12 -1.44 3.66 3.76
CA GLU A 12 -0.63 4.13 4.90
C GLU A 12 -1.45 4.29 6.18
N SER A 13 -2.77 4.50 6.08
CA SER A 13 -3.62 4.68 7.25
C SER A 13 -3.84 3.35 8.00
N PRO A 14 -3.38 3.24 9.27
CA PRO A 14 -3.62 2.04 10.08
C PRO A 14 -5.11 1.80 10.36
N GLY A 15 -5.91 2.88 10.38
CA GLY A 15 -7.36 2.82 10.55
C GLY A 15 -8.07 2.16 9.36
N TRP A 16 -7.66 2.47 8.14
CA TRP A 16 -8.22 1.81 6.96
C TRP A 16 -7.81 0.33 6.90
N LYS A 17 -6.59 -0.01 7.31
CA LYS A 17 -6.17 -1.42 7.36
C LYS A 17 -7.04 -2.28 8.27
N THR A 18 -7.35 -1.76 9.45
CA THR A 18 -8.19 -2.45 10.44
C THR A 18 -9.65 -2.52 10.03
N VAL A 19 -10.19 -1.45 9.44
CA VAL A 19 -11.56 -1.45 8.90
C VAL A 19 -11.70 -2.48 7.79
N PHE A 20 -10.78 -2.54 6.82
CA PHE A 20 -10.85 -3.56 5.77
C PHE A 20 -10.65 -4.98 6.31
N ALA A 21 -9.74 -5.18 7.27
CA ALA A 21 -9.49 -6.47 7.89
C ALA A 21 -10.65 -6.98 8.76
N PHE A 22 -11.51 -6.09 9.27
CA PHE A 22 -12.63 -6.45 10.13
C PHE A 22 -13.97 -6.49 9.39
N VAL A 23 -14.26 -5.46 8.59
CA VAL A 23 -15.55 -5.28 7.93
C VAL A 23 -15.74 -6.27 6.77
N LEU A 24 -14.72 -6.50 5.94
CA LEU A 24 -14.86 -7.43 4.81
C LEU A 24 -15.14 -8.87 5.26
N PRO A 25 -14.42 -9.45 6.23
CA PRO A 25 -14.72 -10.80 6.70
C PRO A 25 -16.11 -10.93 7.33
N LEU A 26 -16.56 -9.88 8.04
CA LEU A 26 -17.89 -9.87 8.64
C LEU A 26 -18.99 -9.88 7.57
N LEU A 27 -18.86 -9.03 6.55
CA LEU A 27 -19.77 -9.02 5.40
C LEU A 27 -19.74 -10.34 4.62
N ALA A 28 -18.54 -10.91 4.41
CA ALA A 28 -18.38 -12.21 3.76
C ALA A 28 -19.03 -13.35 4.57
N GLY A 29 -18.94 -13.32 5.90
CA GLY A 29 -19.60 -14.27 6.79
C GLY A 29 -21.12 -14.20 6.68
N VAL A 30 -21.70 -13.00 6.71
CA VAL A 30 -23.15 -12.80 6.53
C VAL A 30 -23.60 -13.28 5.15
N LEU A 31 -22.90 -12.89 4.09
CA LEU A 31 -23.22 -13.31 2.72
C LEU A 31 -23.09 -14.82 2.52
N SER A 32 -22.15 -15.47 3.22
CA SER A 32 -22.02 -16.93 3.19
C SER A 32 -23.25 -17.60 3.80
N GLY A 33 -23.80 -17.05 4.88
CA GLY A 33 -25.07 -17.51 5.45
C GLY A 33 -26.23 -17.35 4.48
N VAL A 34 -26.35 -16.17 3.85
CA VAL A 34 -27.38 -15.91 2.82
C VAL A 34 -27.23 -16.86 1.64
N PHE A 35 -26.00 -17.13 1.20
CA PHE A 35 -25.72 -18.08 0.13
C PHE A 35 -26.21 -19.48 0.44
N VAL A 36 -25.94 -19.98 1.66
CA VAL A 36 -26.45 -21.28 2.10
C VAL A 36 -27.97 -21.30 2.08
N THR A 37 -28.65 -20.23 2.49
CA THR A 37 -30.12 -20.17 2.44
C THR A 37 -30.68 -20.16 1.02
N GLU A 38 -30.01 -19.49 0.07
CA GLU A 38 -30.45 -19.43 -1.33
C GLU A 38 -30.31 -20.78 -2.07
N ILE A 39 -29.27 -21.56 -1.75
CA ILE A 39 -29.03 -22.87 -2.37
C ILE A 39 -29.75 -24.02 -1.66
N THR A 40 -30.41 -23.76 -0.52
CA THR A 40 -31.14 -24.78 0.23
C THR A 40 -32.57 -24.88 -0.26
N GLN A 41 -32.95 -26.05 -0.75
CA GLN A 41 -34.33 -26.37 -1.13
C GLN A 41 -34.78 -27.62 -0.38
N ASN A 42 -35.96 -27.57 0.24
CA ASN A 42 -36.52 -28.69 1.01
C ASN A 42 -35.54 -29.25 2.07
N SER A 43 -34.82 -28.37 2.77
CA SER A 43 -33.79 -28.72 3.77
C SER A 43 -32.58 -29.49 3.23
N ILE A 44 -32.38 -29.49 1.91
CA ILE A 44 -31.22 -30.10 1.24
C ILE A 44 -30.45 -28.99 0.51
N ILE A 45 -29.13 -29.00 0.65
CA ILE A 45 -28.24 -28.10 -0.08
C ILE A 45 -28.12 -28.61 -1.52
N VAL A 46 -28.68 -27.86 -2.48
CA VAL A 46 -28.63 -28.20 -3.90
C VAL A 46 -27.54 -27.34 -4.55
N TRP A 47 -26.31 -27.86 -4.56
CA TRP A 47 -25.16 -27.17 -5.15
C TRP A 47 -25.38 -26.76 -6.59
N ALA A 48 -26.16 -27.52 -7.37
CA ALA A 48 -26.48 -27.17 -8.76
C ALA A 48 -27.14 -25.80 -8.93
N LEU A 49 -27.69 -25.19 -7.87
CA LEU A 49 -28.30 -23.86 -7.90
C LEU A 49 -27.34 -22.72 -7.57
N PHE A 50 -26.06 -22.99 -7.31
CA PHE A 50 -25.09 -21.97 -6.88
C PHE A 50 -25.02 -20.78 -7.83
N TYR A 51 -25.13 -21.00 -9.15
CA TYR A 51 -25.05 -19.95 -10.16
C TYR A 51 -26.30 -19.05 -10.21
N LYS A 52 -27.42 -19.49 -9.62
CA LYS A 52 -28.64 -18.67 -9.52
C LYS A 52 -28.63 -17.77 -8.28
N ALA A 53 -27.77 -18.07 -7.31
CA ALA A 53 -27.66 -17.34 -6.07
C ALA A 53 -26.93 -16.00 -6.30
N ASN A 54 -27.59 -14.88 -6.04
CA ASN A 54 -26.98 -13.54 -6.17
C ASN A 54 -25.85 -13.35 -5.14
N SER A 55 -26.02 -13.97 -3.97
CA SER A 55 -25.02 -14.02 -2.91
C SER A 55 -23.70 -14.66 -3.36
N PHE A 56 -23.71 -15.61 -4.30
CA PHE A 56 -22.50 -16.21 -4.86
C PHE A 56 -21.65 -15.15 -5.59
N TYR A 57 -22.27 -14.33 -6.43
CA TYR A 57 -21.58 -13.27 -7.16
C TYR A 57 -21.08 -12.17 -6.22
N ALA A 58 -21.85 -11.85 -5.17
CA ALA A 58 -21.41 -10.93 -4.13
C ALA A 58 -20.16 -11.46 -3.41
N LEU A 59 -20.15 -12.74 -3.01
CA LEU A 59 -18.98 -13.38 -2.38
C LEU A 59 -17.76 -13.38 -3.31
N LEU A 60 -17.95 -13.63 -4.60
CA LEU A 60 -16.90 -13.56 -5.61
C LEU A 60 -16.29 -12.16 -5.71
N PHE A 61 -17.15 -11.13 -5.71
CA PHE A 61 -16.72 -9.74 -5.69
C PHE A 61 -15.93 -9.39 -4.44
N PHE A 62 -16.42 -9.74 -3.24
CA PHE A 62 -15.70 -9.52 -1.98
C PHE A 62 -14.36 -10.28 -1.93
N GLY A 63 -14.31 -11.50 -2.48
CA GLY A 63 -13.08 -12.27 -2.64
C GLY A 63 -12.06 -11.54 -3.53
N LEU A 64 -12.52 -11.00 -4.67
CA LEU A 64 -11.67 -10.22 -5.57
C LEU A 64 -11.16 -8.93 -4.91
N CYS A 65 -12.02 -8.19 -4.20
CA CYS A 65 -11.62 -7.02 -3.44
C CYS A 65 -10.57 -7.36 -2.38
N THR A 66 -10.76 -8.46 -1.65
CA THR A 66 -9.81 -8.95 -0.65
C THR A 66 -8.46 -9.30 -1.28
N PHE A 67 -8.47 -9.96 -2.44
CA PHE A 67 -7.25 -10.28 -3.17
C PHE A 67 -6.49 -9.02 -3.61
N ILE A 68 -7.19 -8.04 -4.21
CA ILE A 68 -6.57 -6.79 -4.67
C ILE A 68 -5.98 -6.02 -3.48
N TYR A 69 -6.73 -5.93 -2.37
CA TYR A 69 -6.28 -5.26 -1.15
C TYR A 69 -5.04 -5.93 -0.55
N ASN A 70 -5.06 -7.26 -0.38
CA ASN A 70 -3.91 -8.00 0.14
C ASN A 70 -2.70 -7.91 -0.80
N ARG A 71 -2.91 -7.94 -2.13
CA ARG A 71 -1.84 -7.74 -3.10
C ARG A 71 -1.22 -6.34 -2.99
N ALA A 72 -2.03 -5.31 -2.78
CA ALA A 72 -1.55 -3.95 -2.58
C ALA A 72 -0.75 -3.81 -1.28
N ASN A 73 -1.24 -4.39 -0.18
CA ASN A 73 -0.49 -4.47 1.08
C ASN A 73 0.83 -5.21 0.91
N TYR A 74 0.83 -6.37 0.24
CA TYR A 74 2.05 -7.12 -0.03
C TYR A 74 3.08 -6.31 -0.81
N LEU A 75 2.66 -5.58 -1.85
CA LEU A 75 3.58 -4.72 -2.62
C LEU A 75 4.15 -3.58 -1.75
N HIS A 76 3.31 -2.94 -0.94
CA HIS A 76 3.71 -1.85 -0.06
C HIS A 76 4.65 -2.34 1.06
N GLU A 77 4.32 -3.43 1.73
CA GLU A 77 5.16 -4.03 2.76
C GLU A 77 6.46 -4.58 2.18
N ARG A 78 6.46 -5.09 0.94
CA ARG A 78 7.68 -5.51 0.24
C ARG A 78 8.60 -4.33 -0.07
N GLU A 79 8.05 -3.16 -0.39
CA GLU A 79 8.83 -1.94 -0.56
C GLU A 79 9.43 -1.48 0.78
N ILE A 80 8.64 -1.46 1.86
CA ILE A 80 9.13 -1.13 3.21
C ILE A 80 10.20 -2.13 3.67
N SER A 81 10.00 -3.43 3.40
CA SER A 81 10.95 -4.49 3.76
C SER A 81 12.29 -4.33 3.05
N ARG A 82 12.32 -3.70 1.88
CA ARG A 82 13.60 -3.35 1.21
C ARG A 82 14.34 -2.23 1.93
N PHE A 83 13.65 -1.35 2.67
CA PHE A 83 14.29 -0.31 3.50
C PHE A 83 14.80 -0.82 4.86
N LEU A 84 14.43 -2.05 5.26
CA LEU A 84 15.05 -2.72 6.41
C LEU A 84 16.48 -3.18 6.10
N ASP A 85 16.82 -3.34 4.82
CA ASP A 85 18.18 -3.66 4.38
C ASP A 85 19.02 -2.37 4.29
N THR A 86 20.00 -2.26 5.18
CA THR A 86 20.90 -1.09 5.30
C THR A 86 21.57 -0.74 3.98
N ASP A 87 21.91 -1.74 3.16
CA ASP A 87 22.58 -1.53 1.86
C ASP A 87 21.65 -0.89 0.83
N TYR A 88 20.36 -1.26 0.83
CA TYR A 88 19.36 -0.65 -0.03
C TYR A 88 19.05 0.79 0.40
N CYS A 89 19.03 1.05 1.71
CA CYS A 89 18.85 2.39 2.26
C CYS A 89 19.98 3.34 1.83
N VAL A 90 21.24 2.88 1.92
CA VAL A 90 22.41 3.64 1.44
C VAL A 90 22.36 3.86 -0.08
N ALA A 91 21.99 2.83 -0.86
CA ALA A 91 21.86 2.94 -2.31
C ALA A 91 20.72 3.88 -2.74
N TYR A 92 19.60 3.88 -2.01
CA TYR A 92 18.46 4.76 -2.25
C TYR A 92 18.79 6.22 -1.95
N VAL A 93 19.40 6.50 -0.79
CA VAL A 93 19.88 7.86 -0.44
C VAL A 93 20.90 8.35 -1.46
N ARG A 94 21.83 7.50 -1.91
CA ARG A 94 22.81 7.86 -2.94
C ARG A 94 22.19 8.09 -4.33
N SER A 95 21.13 7.39 -4.69
CA SER A 95 20.53 7.51 -6.04
C SER A 95 19.45 8.60 -6.13
N LYS A 96 18.75 8.90 -5.04
CA LYS A 96 17.63 9.86 -5.01
C LYS A 96 17.96 11.17 -4.30
N CYS A 97 18.58 11.11 -3.12
CA CYS A 97 18.84 12.31 -2.32
C CYS A 97 20.10 13.07 -2.79
N LEU A 98 21.13 12.38 -3.30
CA LEU A 98 22.31 13.06 -3.85
C LEU A 98 22.02 13.94 -5.07
N PRO A 99 21.23 13.52 -6.08
CA PRO A 99 20.89 14.42 -7.19
C PRO A 99 20.03 15.61 -6.76
N GLU A 100 19.05 15.43 -5.86
CA GLU A 100 18.29 16.55 -5.29
C GLU A 100 19.16 17.50 -4.47
N ALA A 101 20.07 16.97 -3.65
CA ALA A 101 21.04 17.77 -2.92
C ALA A 101 21.97 18.51 -3.89
N ALA A 102 22.48 17.84 -4.93
CA ALA A 102 23.34 18.43 -5.93
C ALA A 102 22.67 19.56 -6.71
N ASP A 103 21.38 19.42 -7.05
CA ASP A 103 20.64 20.48 -7.73
C ASP A 103 20.33 21.64 -6.77
N ARG A 104 20.02 21.36 -5.50
CA ARG A 104 19.87 22.39 -4.46
C ARG A 104 21.18 23.16 -4.22
N TYR A 105 22.33 22.47 -4.25
CA TYR A 105 23.64 23.12 -4.18
C TYR A 105 23.93 23.98 -5.41
N LYS A 106 23.59 23.53 -6.62
CA LYS A 106 23.74 24.38 -7.82
C LYS A 106 22.90 25.65 -7.73
N GLU A 107 21.70 25.59 -7.16
CA GLU A 107 20.87 26.78 -6.90
C GLU A 107 21.48 27.71 -5.84
N LEU A 108 22.04 27.16 -4.77
CA LEU A 108 22.74 27.94 -3.73
C LEU A 108 24.02 28.61 -4.27
N ILE A 109 24.77 27.94 -5.15
CA ILE A 109 25.92 28.53 -5.88
C ILE A 109 25.45 29.67 -6.79
N ARG A 110 24.35 29.47 -7.53
CA ARG A 110 23.78 30.49 -8.43
C ARG A 110 23.23 31.70 -7.69
N SER A 111 22.72 31.52 -6.46
CA SER A 111 22.17 32.60 -5.63
C SER A 111 23.22 33.30 -4.75
N GLY A 112 24.49 32.90 -4.80
CA GLY A 112 25.59 33.56 -4.10
C GLY A 112 25.64 33.35 -2.58
N ASN A 113 24.87 32.39 -2.05
CA ASN A 113 24.80 32.09 -0.61
C ASN A 113 25.91 31.12 -0.18
N VAL A 114 27.17 31.58 -0.23
CA VAL A 114 28.37 30.77 0.00
C VAL A 114 28.43 30.17 1.41
N GLY A 115 27.97 30.89 2.44
CA GLY A 115 28.03 30.42 3.83
C GLY A 115 27.13 29.22 4.14
N GLN A 116 25.93 29.15 3.53
CA GLN A 116 25.04 27.99 3.69
C GLN A 116 25.55 26.76 2.92
N LEU A 117 26.38 26.98 1.90
CA LEU A 117 26.93 25.92 1.07
C LEU A 117 28.09 25.20 1.74
N GLU A 118 28.99 25.94 2.41
CA GLU A 118 30.07 25.35 3.21
C GLU A 118 29.52 24.49 4.34
N GLN A 119 28.50 24.98 5.05
CA GLN A 119 27.90 24.27 6.19
C GLN A 119 27.25 22.95 5.74
N ALA A 120 26.55 22.98 4.63
CA ALA A 120 25.90 21.80 4.08
C ALA A 120 26.89 20.84 3.37
N MET A 121 28.04 21.32 2.87
CA MET A 121 29.16 20.46 2.43
C MET A 121 29.83 19.74 3.61
N GLU A 122 30.01 20.42 4.74
CA GLU A 122 30.60 19.82 5.95
C GLU A 122 29.74 18.68 6.50
N GLU A 123 28.42 18.86 6.55
CA GLU A 123 27.48 17.82 6.98
C GLU A 123 27.53 16.60 6.06
N LEU A 124 27.57 16.80 4.74
CA LEU A 124 27.70 15.70 3.78
C LEU A 124 29.01 14.93 3.95
N LYS A 125 30.10 15.64 4.22
CA LYS A 125 31.43 15.04 4.42
C LYS A 125 31.49 14.17 5.68
N LYS A 126 30.68 14.47 6.70
CA LYS A 126 30.50 13.64 7.90
C LYS A 126 29.65 12.39 7.63
N VAL A 127 28.64 12.48 6.76
CA VAL A 127 27.76 11.36 6.40
C VAL A 127 28.40 10.37 5.42
N LEU A 128 29.36 10.83 4.60
CA LEU A 128 30.06 10.02 3.60
C LEU A 128 31.28 9.24 4.16
N LYS A 129 31.66 9.46 5.41
CA LYS A 129 32.79 8.81 6.07
C LYS A 129 32.33 7.68 6.97
#